data_AF-A0A0N9XCI4-F1
#
_entry.id   AF-A0A0N9XCI4-F1
#
_cell.length_a   1.000
_cell.length_b   1.000
_cell.length_c   1.000
_cell.angle_alpha   90.00
_cell.angle_beta   90.00
_cell.angle_gamma   90.00
#
_symmetry.space_group_name_H-M   'P 1'
#
loop_
_entity.id
_entity.type
_entity.pdbx_description
1 polymer ?
#
loop_
_entity_poly.entity_id
_entity_poly.type
_entity_poly.pdbx_seq_one_letter_code
_entity_poly.pdbx_strand_id
1 'polypeptide(L)'
;MTDKLLGEVYRMVTKYVAFPSDHHNVVVALWVLHTWVVDAFYVTPRLILDSAEPGSGKTRVLELLALLCRSAKLTLSTTTAALYRRIAAAGEEGLPPPTVLQDEADAIFGKNSTPQAEDLRALFNAGYRKGATVDRCEGDAKNMRVREFPVHAPVALAGLAGRMPDTIRTRGVTLHMRRRRPDQKVADFRERDALAEAGPIREQLEAWAGQHEEGLGAARPKMPPGVTDRAAEIWEPLLAIADLAGDDWSKRARAACTYFVVSSASDDEKLSLGQRLLRDIKRVFDDEATNAMWSSDIIAKLTVDAESEWRDLWGKTLDQRRLAKELNKYGVKSKTVRVGVATSRGYDIDGPTGLRQAWDHWLTPSVSDTSETTDTPQVEAFHSVSHAKSNDTNDTQATRQFSPVDQQLSENVSAVSDVSLTSGTMDSGRPTICPDCGRAPARTDTGCCDFCTAKRRRQQTHYDGPRVPCPKWLSQHLTHLREAGETTATSFALTEAGQAEGHRESAIRQAINSHPDLVVIDRKHKETTYSIVGGSSDYKPATEWVHDYLDALPASDTTVDVDAFKSAVNATPHTWPAARMALLRCGRIESVPAHGNSRNERTWRIIPTTEKDETA
;
A
#
# COMPACT_ATOMS: atom_id res chain seq x y z
N MET A 1 -3.60 -8.92 32.75
CA MET A 1 -4.45 -9.19 31.56
C MET A 1 -3.61 -9.19 30.28
N THR A 2 -2.93 -8.08 29.97
CA THR A 2 -2.09 -7.90 28.77
C THR A 2 -1.04 -9.01 28.56
N ASP A 3 -0.30 -9.42 29.60
CA ASP A 3 0.66 -10.54 29.53
C ASP A 3 0.05 -11.85 28.99
N LYS A 4 -1.07 -12.32 29.58
CA LYS A 4 -1.78 -13.52 29.12
C LYS A 4 -2.16 -13.41 27.64
N LEU A 5 -2.60 -12.24 27.20
CA LEU A 5 -3.05 -12.00 25.82
C LEU A 5 -1.88 -12.00 24.82
N LEU A 6 -0.77 -11.33 25.17
CA LEU A 6 0.50 -11.45 24.42
C LEU A 6 0.99 -12.90 24.38
N GLY A 7 0.88 -13.64 25.49
CA GLY A 7 1.20 -15.05 25.57
C GLY A 7 0.28 -15.97 24.74
N GLU A 8 -0.98 -15.60 24.51
CA GLU A 8 -1.90 -16.29 23.61
C GLU A 8 -1.53 -16.06 22.14
N VAL A 9 -1.32 -14.79 21.76
CA VAL A 9 -0.83 -14.42 20.42
C VAL A 9 0.52 -15.10 20.12
N TYR A 10 1.48 -15.01 21.05
CA TYR A 10 2.81 -15.63 20.92
C TYR A 10 2.71 -17.14 20.66
N ARG A 11 1.91 -17.86 21.46
CA ARG A 11 1.71 -19.30 21.29
C ARG A 11 1.04 -19.66 19.96
N MET A 12 0.00 -18.92 19.56
CA MET A 12 -0.67 -19.15 18.28
C MET A 12 0.29 -18.96 17.10
N VAL A 13 1.15 -17.93 17.12
CA VAL A 13 2.10 -17.69 16.04
C VAL A 13 3.22 -18.74 16.03
N THR A 14 3.83 -19.08 17.18
CA THR A 14 4.86 -20.14 17.27
C THR A 14 4.34 -21.50 16.78
N LYS A 15 3.06 -21.81 17.03
CA LYS A 15 2.42 -23.05 16.59
C LYS A 15 2.50 -23.26 15.07
N TYR A 16 2.47 -22.20 14.28
CA TYR A 16 2.42 -22.25 12.81
C TYR A 16 3.67 -21.70 12.11
N VAL A 17 4.55 -20.96 12.81
CA VAL A 17 5.77 -20.34 12.25
C VAL A 17 6.99 -20.65 13.12
N ALA A 18 8.03 -21.19 12.48
CA ALA A 18 9.35 -21.34 13.09
C ALA A 18 10.20 -20.11 12.75
N PHE A 19 10.40 -19.22 13.73
CA PHE A 19 11.26 -18.04 13.56
C PHE A 19 12.75 -18.39 13.76
N PRO A 20 13.68 -17.56 13.24
CA PRO A 20 15.11 -17.68 13.53
C PRO A 20 15.49 -17.39 14.99
N SER A 21 14.68 -16.59 15.71
CA SER A 21 14.86 -16.24 17.12
C SER A 21 13.49 -15.94 17.76
N ASP A 22 13.37 -16.15 19.07
CA ASP A 22 12.20 -15.75 19.86
C ASP A 22 11.92 -14.24 19.77
N HIS A 23 12.96 -13.41 19.56
CA HIS A 23 12.81 -11.97 19.38
C HIS A 23 11.86 -11.60 18.24
N HIS A 24 11.86 -12.36 17.13
CA HIS A 24 10.92 -12.16 16.02
C HIS A 24 9.46 -12.32 16.49
N ASN A 25 9.17 -13.35 17.30
CA ASN A 25 7.81 -13.60 17.77
C ASN A 25 7.37 -12.60 18.85
N VAL A 26 8.30 -12.11 19.68
CA VAL A 26 8.04 -11.01 20.61
C VAL A 26 7.59 -9.76 19.83
N VAL A 27 8.29 -9.41 18.74
CA VAL A 27 7.89 -8.29 17.87
C VAL A 27 6.52 -8.53 17.25
N VAL A 28 6.28 -9.72 16.69
CA VAL A 28 4.98 -10.04 16.06
C VAL A 28 3.83 -9.96 17.07
N ALA A 29 4.00 -10.48 18.30
CA ALA A 29 2.98 -10.42 19.33
C ALA A 29 2.67 -8.97 19.78
N LEU A 30 3.70 -8.16 20.01
CA LEU A 30 3.54 -6.74 20.35
C LEU A 30 2.92 -5.95 19.20
N TRP A 31 3.31 -6.25 17.95
CA TRP A 31 2.78 -5.58 16.75
C TRP A 31 1.31 -5.93 16.51
N VAL A 32 0.88 -7.17 16.78
CA VAL A 32 -0.54 -7.55 16.79
C VAL A 32 -1.32 -6.66 17.75
N LEU A 33 -0.94 -6.59 19.03
CA LEU A 33 -1.63 -5.74 20.02
C LEU A 33 -1.61 -4.27 19.59
N HIS A 34 -0.48 -3.77 19.10
CA HIS A 34 -0.35 -2.41 18.57
C HIS A 34 -1.41 -2.09 17.51
N THR A 35 -1.74 -3.02 16.59
CA THR A 35 -2.80 -2.76 15.59
C THR A 35 -4.18 -2.49 16.22
N TRP A 36 -4.43 -2.98 17.43
CA TRP A 36 -5.67 -2.77 18.17
C TRP A 36 -5.70 -1.48 18.99
N VAL A 37 -4.58 -0.77 19.14
CA VAL A 37 -4.47 0.49 19.90
C VAL A 37 -3.68 1.55 19.13
N VAL A 38 -3.74 1.50 17.79
CA VAL A 38 -2.93 2.36 16.92
C VAL A 38 -3.21 3.85 17.13
N ASP A 39 -4.44 4.21 17.49
CA ASP A 39 -4.81 5.61 17.69
C ASP A 39 -4.23 6.22 18.97
N ALA A 40 -3.76 5.40 19.92
CA ALA A 40 -3.01 5.85 21.09
C ALA A 40 -1.67 6.50 20.73
N PHE A 41 -1.06 6.11 19.61
CA PHE A 41 0.32 6.46 19.28
C PHE A 41 0.40 7.48 18.14
N TYR A 42 1.43 8.33 18.18
CA TYR A 42 1.75 9.20 17.06
C TYR A 42 2.32 8.42 15.86
N VAL A 43 2.86 7.22 16.10
CA VAL A 43 3.61 6.43 15.13
C VAL A 43 3.16 4.99 15.13
N THR A 44 3.02 4.42 13.94
CA THR A 44 2.83 2.98 13.72
C THR A 44 4.07 2.37 13.06
N PRO A 45 4.83 1.49 13.74
CA PRO A 45 5.98 0.82 13.12
C PRO A 45 5.55 -0.01 11.90
N ARG A 46 6.29 0.13 10.78
CA ARG A 46 6.17 -0.78 9.65
C ARG A 46 6.72 -2.15 10.04
N LEU A 47 5.99 -3.23 9.78
CA LEU A 47 6.50 -4.59 10.00
C LEU A 47 7.02 -5.15 8.66
N ILE A 48 8.31 -5.37 8.54
CA ILE A 48 8.92 -5.79 7.27
C ILE A 48 9.41 -7.21 7.43
N LEU A 49 8.88 -8.12 6.61
CA LEU A 49 9.29 -9.51 6.54
C LEU A 49 10.13 -9.69 5.28
N ASP A 50 11.41 -10.05 5.40
CA ASP A 50 12.23 -10.35 4.23
C ASP A 50 12.93 -11.70 4.34
N SER A 51 13.51 -12.17 3.23
CA SER A 51 14.43 -13.30 3.21
C SER A 51 15.21 -13.34 1.91
N ALA A 52 16.37 -14.00 1.90
CA ALA A 52 17.14 -14.23 0.68
C ALA A 52 16.38 -15.11 -0.34
N GLU A 53 15.63 -16.11 0.13
CA GLU A 53 14.92 -17.08 -0.71
C GLU A 53 13.40 -17.12 -0.46
N PRO A 54 12.60 -17.59 -1.43
CA PRO A 54 11.21 -18.01 -1.22
C PRO A 54 11.04 -19.14 -0.19
N GLY A 55 9.82 -19.39 0.29
CA GLY A 55 9.53 -20.52 1.19
C GLY A 55 10.00 -20.36 2.64
N SER A 56 10.40 -19.16 3.05
CA SER A 56 10.84 -18.80 4.42
C SER A 56 9.71 -18.55 5.42
N GLY A 57 8.44 -18.66 5.00
CA GLY A 57 7.27 -18.50 5.88
C GLY A 57 6.73 -17.07 6.02
N LYS A 58 7.22 -16.09 5.25
CA LYS A 58 6.71 -14.69 5.29
C LYS A 58 5.19 -14.59 5.08
N THR A 59 4.67 -15.21 4.02
CA THR A 59 3.23 -15.28 3.73
C THR A 59 2.45 -15.92 4.89
N ARG A 60 3.02 -16.93 5.56
CA ARG A 60 2.40 -17.54 6.75
C ARG A 60 2.26 -16.57 7.92
N VAL A 61 3.25 -15.71 8.14
CA VAL A 61 3.14 -14.63 9.13
C VAL A 61 2.03 -13.65 8.70
N LEU A 62 1.97 -13.24 7.43
CA LEU A 62 0.89 -12.37 6.95
C LEU A 62 -0.51 -13.00 7.06
N GLU A 63 -0.67 -14.29 6.79
CA GLU A 63 -1.94 -15.01 7.00
C GLU A 63 -2.37 -15.03 8.47
N LEU A 64 -1.43 -15.23 9.41
CA LEU A 64 -1.72 -15.16 10.84
C LEU A 64 -2.05 -13.73 11.30
N LEU A 65 -1.34 -12.72 10.78
CA LEU A 65 -1.67 -11.31 11.01
C LEU A 65 -3.05 -10.95 10.44
N ALA A 66 -3.46 -11.53 9.31
CA ALA A 66 -4.80 -11.34 8.75
C ALA A 66 -5.91 -11.89 9.69
N LEU A 67 -5.60 -12.96 10.44
CA LEU A 67 -6.49 -13.51 11.45
C LEU A 67 -6.45 -12.73 12.78
N LEU A 68 -5.33 -12.13 13.17
CA LEU A 68 -5.12 -11.57 14.52
C LEU A 68 -5.22 -10.04 14.61
N CYS A 69 -4.86 -9.29 13.57
CA CYS A 69 -4.82 -7.82 13.62
C CYS A 69 -6.19 -7.16 13.42
N ARG A 70 -6.32 -5.91 13.90
CA ARG A 70 -7.52 -5.08 13.77
C ARG A 70 -7.78 -4.77 12.29
N SER A 71 -9.01 -5.08 11.84
CA SER A 71 -9.53 -4.82 10.49
C SER A 71 -8.56 -5.17 9.33
N ALA A 72 -7.82 -6.27 9.49
CA ALA A 72 -6.70 -6.60 8.62
C ALA A 72 -7.12 -6.98 7.19
N LYS A 73 -6.33 -6.53 6.21
CA LYS A 73 -6.52 -6.87 4.79
C LYS A 73 -5.21 -7.29 4.14
N LEU A 74 -5.14 -8.58 3.79
CA LEU A 74 -4.13 -9.13 2.89
C LEU A 74 -4.36 -8.67 1.44
N THR A 75 -3.30 -8.15 0.82
CA THR A 75 -3.22 -7.64 -0.55
C THR A 75 -2.01 -8.23 -1.27
N LEU A 76 -2.23 -8.69 -2.52
CA LEU A 76 -1.18 -9.17 -3.42
C LEU A 76 -0.82 -8.06 -4.42
N SER A 77 -1.83 -7.54 -5.13
CA SER A 77 -1.73 -6.31 -5.90
C SER A 77 -2.88 -5.39 -5.53
N THR A 78 -2.56 -4.16 -5.14
CA THR A 78 -3.55 -3.13 -4.78
C THR A 78 -3.02 -1.78 -5.25
N THR A 79 -3.88 -0.98 -5.87
CA THR A 79 -3.51 0.35 -6.32
C THR A 79 -3.44 1.29 -5.13
N THR A 80 -2.52 2.27 -5.16
CA THR A 80 -2.44 3.32 -4.14
C THR A 80 -3.81 4.00 -3.94
N ALA A 81 -4.55 4.16 -5.05
CA ALA A 81 -5.92 4.68 -5.12
C ALA A 81 -7.00 3.87 -4.40
N ALA A 82 -6.85 2.54 -4.31
CA ALA A 82 -7.73 1.70 -3.51
C ALA A 82 -7.30 1.66 -2.03
N LEU A 83 -6.03 1.95 -1.75
CA LEU A 83 -5.47 1.90 -0.40
C LEU A 83 -5.83 3.14 0.43
N TYR A 84 -5.53 4.36 -0.04
CA TYR A 84 -5.86 5.58 0.73
C TYR A 84 -7.37 5.74 0.92
N ARG A 85 -8.20 5.34 -0.06
CA ARG A 85 -9.67 5.37 0.08
C ARG A 85 -10.18 4.39 1.13
N ARG A 86 -9.53 3.23 1.29
CA ARG A 86 -9.86 2.24 2.33
C ARG A 86 -9.52 2.76 3.72
N ILE A 87 -8.41 3.48 3.86
CA ILE A 87 -7.99 4.10 5.13
C ILE A 87 -8.96 5.24 5.49
N ALA A 88 -9.26 6.13 4.52
CA ALA A 88 -10.20 7.24 4.71
C ALA A 88 -11.62 6.77 5.06
N ALA A 89 -12.15 5.75 4.36
CA ALA A 89 -13.48 5.21 4.65
C ALA A 89 -13.64 4.70 6.09
N ALA A 90 -12.58 4.14 6.69
CA ALA A 90 -12.61 3.75 8.10
C ALA A 90 -12.77 4.97 9.02
N GLY A 91 -11.98 6.03 8.80
CA GLY A 91 -12.09 7.27 9.57
C GLY A 91 -13.43 8.00 9.37
N GLU A 92 -13.98 7.98 8.15
CA GLU A 92 -15.33 8.48 7.84
C GLU A 92 -16.44 7.71 8.57
N GLU A 93 -16.27 6.39 8.77
CA GLU A 93 -17.15 5.54 9.57
C GLU A 93 -16.91 5.66 11.10
N GLY A 94 -15.97 6.51 11.54
CA GLY A 94 -15.58 6.64 12.95
C GLY A 94 -14.80 5.43 13.50
N LEU A 95 -14.19 4.64 12.60
CA LEU A 95 -13.45 3.43 12.93
C LEU A 95 -11.93 3.65 12.86
N PRO A 96 -11.14 2.97 13.71
CA PRO A 96 -9.68 2.99 13.64
C PRO A 96 -9.15 2.51 12.28
N PRO A 97 -7.97 2.97 11.83
CA PRO A 97 -7.45 2.66 10.52
C PRO A 97 -7.15 1.16 10.34
N PRO A 98 -7.43 0.59 9.15
CA PRO A 98 -7.30 -0.85 8.91
C PRO A 98 -5.84 -1.29 8.79
N THR A 99 -5.53 -2.49 9.28
CA THR A 99 -4.19 -3.08 9.08
C THR A 99 -4.01 -3.53 7.63
N VAL A 100 -2.99 -3.00 6.95
CA VAL A 100 -2.61 -3.36 5.58
C VAL A 100 -1.54 -4.44 5.63
N LEU A 101 -1.74 -5.54 4.91
CA LEU A 101 -0.77 -6.64 4.83
C LEU A 101 -0.45 -6.87 3.35
N GLN A 102 0.73 -6.46 2.90
CA GLN A 102 1.13 -6.52 1.49
C GLN A 102 2.17 -7.63 1.29
N ASP A 103 1.82 -8.68 0.54
CA ASP A 103 2.79 -9.70 0.10
C ASP A 103 3.47 -9.29 -1.22
N GLU A 104 4.51 -10.00 -1.63
CA GLU A 104 5.25 -9.75 -2.89
C GLU A 104 5.72 -8.30 -3.09
N ALA A 105 6.03 -7.59 -2.00
CA ALA A 105 6.43 -6.19 -2.03
C ALA A 105 7.74 -5.95 -2.81
N ASP A 106 8.58 -6.98 -2.97
CA ASP A 106 9.78 -6.95 -3.82
C ASP A 106 9.49 -6.95 -5.33
N ALA A 107 8.31 -7.44 -5.73
CA ALA A 107 7.83 -7.30 -7.10
C ALA A 107 7.37 -5.86 -7.39
N ILE A 108 6.81 -5.17 -6.38
CA ILE A 108 6.38 -3.77 -6.47
C ILE A 108 7.58 -2.82 -6.45
N PHE A 109 8.50 -2.98 -5.48
CA PHE A 109 9.68 -2.13 -5.32
C PHE A 109 10.93 -2.67 -6.03
N GLY A 110 10.73 -3.44 -7.10
CA GLY A 110 11.80 -4.07 -7.87
C GLY A 110 12.72 -3.09 -8.60
N LYS A 111 13.66 -3.61 -9.40
CA LYS A 111 14.71 -2.83 -10.10
C LYS A 111 14.17 -1.74 -11.06
N ASN A 112 12.91 -1.83 -11.46
CA ASN A 112 12.27 -0.88 -12.36
C ASN A 112 11.24 -0.08 -11.55
N SER A 113 11.63 1.12 -11.11
CA SER A 113 10.70 2.05 -10.47
C SER A 113 9.59 2.42 -11.44
N THR A 114 8.34 2.21 -11.02
CA THR A 114 7.14 2.65 -11.74
C THR A 114 6.49 3.81 -10.99
N PRO A 115 5.74 4.71 -11.67
CA PRO A 115 5.03 5.79 -10.98
C PRO A 115 4.11 5.30 -9.87
N GLN A 116 3.49 4.12 -10.04
CA GLN A 116 2.66 3.48 -9.01
C GLN A 116 3.49 2.99 -7.80
N ALA A 117 4.68 2.43 -8.05
CA ALA A 117 5.57 1.98 -6.98
C ALA A 117 6.12 3.17 -6.16
N GLU A 118 6.47 4.28 -6.81
CA GLU A 118 6.87 5.51 -6.11
C GLU A 118 5.71 6.11 -5.31
N ASP A 119 4.50 6.15 -5.86
CA ASP A 119 3.33 6.66 -5.15
C ASP A 119 2.98 5.79 -3.92
N LEU A 120 3.12 4.47 -4.04
CA LEU A 120 2.92 3.55 -2.93
C LEU A 120 4.04 3.67 -1.88
N ARG A 121 5.30 3.87 -2.32
CA ARG A 121 6.45 4.14 -1.43
C ARG A 121 6.23 5.44 -0.64
N ALA A 122 5.76 6.50 -1.30
CA ALA A 122 5.42 7.77 -0.66
C ALA A 122 4.29 7.58 0.38
N LEU A 123 3.21 6.89 0.03
CA LEU A 123 2.12 6.56 0.96
C LEU A 123 2.64 5.79 2.20
N PHE A 124 3.45 4.75 2.01
CA PHE A 124 4.00 3.98 3.12
C PHE A 124 5.00 4.79 3.97
N ASN A 125 5.77 5.69 3.36
CA ASN A 125 6.71 6.59 4.04
C ASN A 125 6.04 7.71 4.84
N ALA A 126 4.87 8.19 4.40
CA ALA A 126 4.11 9.23 5.09
C ALA A 126 3.24 8.63 6.20
N GLY A 127 2.43 7.62 5.85
CA GLY A 127 1.40 7.03 6.71
C GLY A 127 1.89 6.23 7.92
N TYR A 128 3.16 6.35 8.32
CA TYR A 128 3.65 5.81 9.59
C TYR A 128 3.43 6.78 10.75
N ARG A 129 3.28 8.09 10.47
CA ARG A 129 2.94 9.13 11.44
C ARG A 129 1.46 9.52 11.38
N LYS A 130 0.88 9.87 12.53
CA LYS A 130 -0.52 10.30 12.67
C LYS A 130 -0.69 11.68 12.04
N GLY A 131 -1.84 11.92 11.40
CA GLY A 131 -2.12 13.15 10.66
C GLY A 131 -1.50 13.22 9.25
N ALA A 132 -0.77 12.20 8.80
CA ALA A 132 -0.26 12.16 7.43
C ALA A 132 -1.40 12.00 6.41
N THR A 133 -1.46 12.90 5.42
CA THR A 133 -2.41 12.90 4.30
C THR A 133 -1.70 12.75 2.95
N VAL A 134 -2.46 12.43 1.91
CA VAL A 134 -2.03 12.54 0.50
C VAL A 134 -3.08 13.24 -0.35
N ASP A 135 -2.64 14.19 -1.17
CA ASP A 135 -3.53 14.99 -2.02
C ASP A 135 -3.87 14.26 -3.31
N ARG A 136 -5.17 14.19 -3.62
CA ARG A 136 -5.65 13.54 -4.85
C ARG A 136 -6.78 14.33 -5.46
N CYS A 137 -6.72 14.53 -6.77
CA CYS A 137 -7.81 15.16 -7.50
C CYS A 137 -8.97 14.17 -7.66
N GLU A 138 -10.17 14.57 -7.27
CA GLU A 138 -11.42 13.84 -7.50
C GLU A 138 -12.45 14.73 -8.21
N GLY A 139 -13.32 14.12 -9.01
CA GLY A 139 -14.35 14.80 -9.79
C GLY A 139 -14.29 14.47 -11.27
N ASP A 140 -15.36 14.81 -12.00
CA ASP A 140 -15.35 14.77 -13.46
C ASP A 140 -14.52 15.92 -14.04
N ALA A 141 -14.15 15.84 -15.32
CA ALA A 141 -13.28 16.80 -16.00
C ALA A 141 -13.73 18.27 -15.93
N LYS A 142 -14.99 18.56 -15.56
CA LYS A 142 -15.53 19.92 -15.34
C LYS A 142 -15.48 20.39 -13.88
N ASN A 143 -15.38 19.48 -12.91
CA ASN A 143 -15.52 19.73 -11.47
C ASN A 143 -14.38 19.06 -10.67
N MET A 144 -13.14 19.18 -11.16
CA MET A 144 -11.95 18.66 -10.47
C MET A 144 -11.68 19.43 -9.19
N ARG A 145 -11.68 18.74 -8.04
CA ARG A 145 -11.27 19.29 -6.73
C ARG A 145 -10.12 18.47 -6.16
N VAL A 146 -9.18 19.14 -5.49
CA VAL A 146 -8.18 18.45 -4.66
C VAL A 146 -8.86 17.99 -3.38
N ARG A 147 -8.60 16.74 -2.98
CA ARG A 147 -9.06 16.15 -1.72
C ARG A 147 -7.87 15.52 -1.01
N GLU A 148 -7.74 15.85 0.26
CA GLU A 148 -6.77 15.20 1.16
C GLU A 148 -7.33 13.85 1.63
N PHE A 149 -6.49 12.82 1.61
CA PHE A 149 -6.83 11.49 2.12
C PHE A 149 -5.88 11.11 3.27
N PRO A 150 -6.37 10.75 4.47
CA PRO A 150 -5.53 10.24 5.53
C PRO A 150 -4.90 8.90 5.12
N VAL A 151 -3.61 8.73 5.41
CA VAL A 151 -2.84 7.51 5.10
C VAL A 151 -2.21 6.84 6.31
N HIS A 152 -2.47 7.36 7.52
CA HIS A 152 -2.03 6.71 8.76
C HIS A 152 -2.73 5.36 8.96
N ALA A 153 -1.96 4.27 8.94
CA ALA A 153 -2.46 2.91 9.14
C ALA A 153 -1.31 1.95 9.48
N PRO A 154 -1.52 0.87 10.26
CA PRO A 154 -0.56 -0.21 10.41
C PRO A 154 -0.32 -0.91 9.06
N VAL A 155 0.95 -1.13 8.71
CA VAL A 155 1.34 -1.79 7.46
C VAL A 155 2.39 -2.86 7.74
N ALA A 156 2.12 -4.10 7.31
CA ALA A 156 3.14 -5.13 7.17
C ALA A 156 3.45 -5.38 5.69
N LEU A 157 4.73 -5.59 5.36
CA LEU A 157 5.23 -5.82 4.00
C LEU A 157 6.05 -7.11 3.98
N ALA A 158 5.79 -8.02 3.05
CA ALA A 158 6.62 -9.20 2.82
C ALA A 158 7.29 -9.17 1.45
N GLY A 159 8.57 -9.57 1.37
CA GLY A 159 9.27 -9.70 0.08
C GLY A 159 10.64 -10.36 0.16
N LEU A 160 11.39 -10.34 -0.94
CA LEU A 160 12.80 -10.73 -0.96
C LEU A 160 13.71 -9.62 -0.43
N ALA A 161 14.78 -10.02 0.25
CA ALA A 161 15.79 -9.11 0.81
C ALA A 161 16.49 -8.30 -0.29
N GLY A 162 16.94 -7.09 0.06
CA GLY A 162 17.64 -6.19 -0.88
C GLY A 162 16.74 -5.53 -1.95
N ARG A 163 15.41 -5.69 -1.88
CA ARG A 163 14.43 -5.00 -2.75
C ARG A 163 13.55 -3.99 -2.03
N MET A 164 13.46 -4.05 -0.69
CA MET A 164 12.70 -3.08 0.08
C MET A 164 13.44 -1.73 0.17
N PRO A 165 12.83 -0.59 -0.17
CA PRO A 165 13.47 0.73 -0.06
C PRO A 165 13.88 1.07 1.38
N ASP A 166 15.09 1.61 1.56
CA ASP A 166 15.61 2.00 2.89
C ASP A 166 14.76 3.08 3.56
N THR A 167 14.09 3.93 2.78
CA THR A 167 13.11 4.90 3.30
C THR A 167 11.96 4.22 4.05
N ILE A 168 11.54 3.03 3.64
CA ILE A 168 10.53 2.23 4.34
C ILE A 168 11.18 1.46 5.51
N ARG A 169 12.36 0.84 5.29
CA ARG A 169 13.07 0.08 6.34
C ARG A 169 13.38 0.90 7.58
N THR A 170 13.81 2.15 7.42
CA THR A 170 14.10 3.07 8.53
C THR A 170 12.85 3.49 9.33
N ARG A 171 11.64 3.21 8.84
CA ARG A 171 10.35 3.50 9.50
C ARG A 171 9.70 2.24 10.10
N GLY A 172 10.48 1.19 10.35
CA GLY A 172 9.93 -0.10 10.76
C GLY A 172 10.93 -1.06 11.41
N VAL A 173 10.42 -2.24 11.75
CA VAL A 173 11.19 -3.37 12.26
C VAL A 173 11.32 -4.41 11.14
N THR A 174 12.55 -4.69 10.72
CA THR A 174 12.83 -5.70 9.69
C THR A 174 13.11 -7.06 10.33
N LEU A 175 12.21 -8.01 10.12
CA LEU A 175 12.32 -9.40 10.51
C LEU A 175 12.92 -10.22 9.36
N HIS A 176 14.23 -10.40 9.40
CA HIS A 176 14.93 -11.31 8.49
C HIS A 176 14.51 -12.76 8.75
N MET A 177 13.75 -13.35 7.84
CA MET A 177 13.23 -14.73 7.90
C MET A 177 14.19 -15.71 7.23
N ARG A 178 14.21 -16.95 7.72
CA ARG A 178 14.97 -18.07 7.13
C ARG A 178 14.05 -19.27 6.96
N ARG A 179 14.34 -20.13 5.99
CA ARG A 179 13.62 -21.40 5.82
C ARG A 179 13.77 -22.24 7.09
N ARG A 180 12.66 -22.76 7.61
CA ARG A 180 12.67 -23.63 8.80
C ARG A 180 13.61 -24.82 8.58
N ARG A 181 14.37 -25.19 9.60
CA ARG A 181 15.21 -26.39 9.56
C ARG A 181 14.33 -27.66 9.52
N PRO A 182 14.82 -28.80 9.00
CA PRO A 182 14.04 -30.05 8.95
C PRO A 182 13.58 -30.58 10.32
N ASP A 183 14.32 -30.26 11.39
CA ASP A 183 14.00 -30.62 12.78
C ASP A 183 12.98 -29.67 13.46
N GLN A 184 12.78 -28.47 12.92
CA GLN A 184 11.78 -27.52 13.42
C GLN A 184 10.38 -27.90 12.94
N LYS A 185 9.70 -28.72 13.75
CA LYS A 185 8.29 -29.08 13.54
C LYS A 185 7.37 -27.95 14.01
N VAL A 186 6.49 -27.51 13.12
CA VAL A 186 5.33 -26.64 13.41
C VAL A 186 4.06 -27.38 12.99
N ALA A 187 2.91 -26.97 13.53
CA ALA A 187 1.62 -27.55 13.17
C ALA A 187 1.27 -27.23 11.71
N ASP A 188 0.50 -28.13 11.09
CA ASP A 188 -0.10 -27.88 9.78
C ASP A 188 -1.11 -26.74 9.90
N PHE A 189 -0.89 -25.67 9.15
CA PHE A 189 -1.85 -24.57 9.07
C PHE A 189 -3.03 -24.96 8.18
N ARG A 190 -4.22 -24.87 8.74
CA ARG A 190 -5.50 -24.94 8.04
C ARG A 190 -6.28 -23.70 8.41
N GLU A 191 -6.67 -22.90 7.43
CA GLU A 191 -7.30 -21.59 7.65
C GLU A 191 -8.52 -21.68 8.59
N ARG A 192 -9.37 -22.70 8.39
CA ARG A 192 -10.54 -22.95 9.25
C ARG A 192 -10.18 -23.14 10.72
N ASP A 193 -9.13 -23.89 11.00
CA ASP A 193 -8.74 -24.27 12.35
C ASP A 193 -8.02 -23.10 13.05
N ALA A 194 -7.15 -22.40 12.30
CA ALA A 194 -6.49 -21.18 12.77
C ALA A 194 -7.49 -20.02 12.99
N LEU A 195 -8.54 -19.89 12.16
CA LEU A 195 -9.60 -18.91 12.36
C LEU A 195 -10.43 -19.20 13.62
N ALA A 196 -10.72 -20.48 13.90
CA ALA A 196 -11.42 -20.88 15.12
C ALA A 196 -10.57 -20.62 16.39
N GLU A 197 -9.25 -20.81 16.31
CA GLU A 197 -8.30 -20.47 17.38
C GLU A 197 -8.14 -18.95 17.56
N ALA A 198 -8.15 -18.18 16.47
CA ALA A 198 -8.05 -16.72 16.51
C ALA A 198 -9.28 -16.04 17.12
N GLY A 199 -10.49 -16.58 16.94
CA GLY A 199 -11.75 -15.96 17.38
C GLY A 199 -11.72 -15.47 18.84
N PRO A 200 -11.52 -16.35 19.83
CA PRO A 200 -11.43 -15.96 21.25
C PRO A 200 -10.27 -15.02 21.59
N ILE A 201 -9.19 -15.04 20.79
CA ILE A 201 -8.06 -14.12 20.95
C ILE A 201 -8.46 -12.72 20.45
N ARG A 202 -9.18 -12.61 19.32
CA ARG A 202 -9.70 -11.35 18.78
C ARG A 202 -10.71 -10.69 19.72
N GLU A 203 -11.63 -11.45 20.30
CA GLU A 203 -12.60 -10.95 21.28
C GLU A 203 -11.88 -10.35 22.50
N GLN A 204 -10.83 -11.01 23.00
CA GLN A 204 -9.99 -10.48 24.07
C GLN A 204 -9.16 -9.25 23.64
N LEU A 205 -8.66 -9.19 22.40
CA LEU A 205 -7.95 -8.03 21.85
C LEU A 205 -8.85 -6.80 21.71
N GLU A 206 -10.10 -6.99 21.29
CA GLU A 206 -11.09 -5.92 21.18
C GLU A 206 -11.47 -5.35 22.55
N ALA A 207 -11.79 -6.22 23.51
CA ALA A 207 -12.09 -5.83 24.88
C ALA A 207 -10.89 -5.20 25.60
N TRP A 208 -9.67 -5.71 25.35
CA TRP A 208 -8.43 -5.15 25.89
C TRP A 208 -8.16 -3.74 25.34
N ALA A 209 -8.32 -3.52 24.03
CA ALA A 209 -8.07 -2.23 23.41
C ALA A 209 -8.94 -1.13 24.00
N GLY A 210 -10.26 -1.36 24.09
CA GLY A 210 -11.21 -0.39 24.64
C GLY A 210 -10.98 -0.03 26.11
N GLN A 211 -10.11 -0.76 26.83
CA GLN A 211 -9.72 -0.47 28.22
C GLN A 211 -8.37 0.25 28.36
N HIS A 212 -7.49 0.18 27.34
CA HIS A 212 -6.09 0.60 27.47
C HIS A 212 -5.62 1.62 26.43
N GLU A 213 -6.39 1.87 25.36
CA GLU A 213 -6.02 2.77 24.26
C GLU A 213 -5.73 4.21 24.76
N GLU A 214 -6.60 4.78 25.60
CA GLU A 214 -6.40 6.12 26.17
C GLU A 214 -5.15 6.21 27.07
N GLY A 215 -4.95 5.22 27.95
CA GLY A 215 -3.82 5.19 28.88
C GLY A 215 -2.47 5.01 28.20
N LEU A 216 -2.41 4.32 27.06
CA LEU A 216 -1.18 4.06 26.32
C LEU A 216 -0.60 5.32 25.64
N GLY A 217 -1.41 6.31 25.27
CA GLY A 217 -0.92 7.54 24.64
C GLY A 217 -0.06 8.42 25.57
N ALA A 218 -0.25 8.29 26.88
CA ALA A 218 0.56 8.95 27.91
C ALA A 218 1.84 8.16 28.28
N ALA A 219 2.00 6.92 27.83
CA ALA A 219 3.15 6.08 28.19
C ALA A 219 4.45 6.64 27.62
N ARG A 220 5.52 6.62 28.41
CA ARG A 220 6.89 7.01 28.02
C ARG A 220 7.89 5.92 28.42
N PRO A 221 7.95 4.81 27.66
CA PRO A 221 8.78 3.66 28.01
C PRO A 221 10.27 4.00 27.95
N LYS A 222 11.06 3.48 28.89
CA LYS A 222 12.52 3.68 28.90
C LYS A 222 13.19 2.91 27.76
N MET A 223 13.86 3.60 26.85
CA MET A 223 14.60 2.99 25.74
C MET A 223 15.83 2.19 26.21
N PRO A 224 16.21 1.10 25.51
CA PRO A 224 17.52 0.45 25.70
C PRO A 224 18.70 1.36 25.33
N PRO A 225 19.90 1.14 25.89
CA PRO A 225 21.12 1.82 25.44
C PRO A 225 21.37 1.59 23.94
N GLY A 226 21.77 2.64 23.23
CA GLY A 226 22.02 2.60 21.78
C GLY A 226 20.77 2.67 20.90
N VAL A 227 19.58 2.88 21.47
CA VAL A 227 18.31 3.06 20.73
C VAL A 227 17.84 4.50 20.87
N THR A 228 17.97 5.28 19.80
CA THR A 228 17.70 6.73 19.75
C THR A 228 16.94 7.15 18.50
N ASP A 229 16.57 8.42 18.43
CA ASP A 229 15.99 9.08 17.26
C ASP A 229 14.84 8.27 16.65
N ARG A 230 14.90 8.02 15.34
CA ARG A 230 13.90 7.25 14.61
C ARG A 230 13.76 5.82 15.12
N ALA A 231 14.83 5.18 15.61
CA ALA A 231 14.73 3.83 16.18
C ALA A 231 13.94 3.85 17.49
N ALA A 232 14.14 4.86 18.35
CA ALA A 232 13.32 5.05 19.54
C ALA A 232 11.85 5.34 19.17
N GLU A 233 11.60 6.25 18.23
CA GLU A 233 10.26 6.59 17.73
C GLU A 233 9.48 5.36 17.20
N ILE A 234 10.15 4.48 16.45
CA ILE A 234 9.55 3.25 15.90
C ILE A 234 9.31 2.18 16.98
N TRP A 235 10.12 2.12 18.04
CA TRP A 235 10.00 1.13 19.11
C TRP A 235 9.13 1.56 20.29
N GLU A 236 8.90 2.86 20.49
CA GLU A 236 8.07 3.41 21.59
C GLU A 236 6.71 2.71 21.73
N PRO A 237 5.91 2.51 20.66
CA PRO A 237 4.60 1.87 20.79
C PRO A 237 4.68 0.41 21.28
N LEU A 238 5.69 -0.33 20.80
CA LEU A 238 5.89 -1.74 21.15
C LEU A 238 6.40 -1.88 22.59
N LEU A 239 7.29 -0.98 23.03
CA LEU A 239 7.80 -0.97 24.40
C LEU A 239 6.74 -0.49 25.41
N ALA A 240 5.87 0.46 25.05
CA ALA A 240 4.75 0.89 25.90
C ALA A 240 3.77 -0.25 26.20
N ILE A 241 3.41 -1.03 25.18
CA ILE A 241 2.55 -2.23 25.33
C ILE A 241 3.25 -3.31 26.17
N ALA A 242 4.57 -3.49 25.99
CA ALA A 242 5.35 -4.44 26.78
C ALA A 242 5.47 -4.04 28.26
N ASP A 243 5.64 -2.74 28.56
CA ASP A 243 5.68 -2.23 29.93
C ASP A 243 4.32 -2.35 30.62
N LEU A 244 3.22 -2.11 29.89
CA LEU A 244 1.85 -2.38 30.36
C LEU A 244 1.58 -3.88 30.64
N ALA A 245 2.31 -4.78 29.98
CA ALA A 245 2.24 -6.21 30.27
C ALA A 245 3.07 -6.65 31.48
N GLY A 246 3.98 -5.80 31.97
CA GLY A 246 4.82 -6.05 33.13
C GLY A 246 6.21 -6.61 32.82
N ASP A 247 7.00 -6.80 33.87
CA ASP A 247 8.45 -7.02 33.85
C ASP A 247 8.98 -8.06 32.84
N ASP A 248 8.29 -9.18 32.62
CA ASP A 248 8.78 -10.22 31.71
C ASP A 248 8.70 -9.78 30.24
N TRP A 249 7.54 -9.28 29.81
CA TRP A 249 7.38 -8.70 28.48
C TRP A 249 8.24 -7.44 28.30
N SER A 250 8.29 -6.58 29.31
CA SER A 250 9.17 -5.41 29.38
C SER A 250 10.65 -5.76 29.11
N LYS A 251 11.16 -6.88 29.65
CA LYS A 251 12.51 -7.40 29.39
C LYS A 251 12.64 -8.02 28.01
N ARG A 252 11.70 -8.89 27.61
CA ARG A 252 11.69 -9.56 26.28
C ARG A 252 11.68 -8.55 25.13
N ALA A 253 10.85 -7.51 25.25
CA ALA A 253 10.70 -6.46 24.24
C ALA A 253 11.95 -5.61 24.09
N ARG A 254 12.61 -5.25 25.20
CA ARG A 254 13.90 -4.55 25.17
C ARG A 254 15.02 -5.40 24.59
N ALA A 255 15.08 -6.69 24.93
CA ALA A 255 16.02 -7.62 24.32
C ALA A 255 15.79 -7.76 22.80
N ALA A 256 14.53 -7.84 22.35
CA ALA A 256 14.19 -7.82 20.92
C ALA A 256 14.56 -6.48 20.25
N CYS A 257 14.34 -5.35 20.93
CA CYS A 257 14.73 -4.02 20.45
C CYS A 257 16.24 -3.92 20.24
N THR A 258 17.05 -4.30 21.25
CA THR A 258 18.50 -4.36 21.11
C THR A 258 18.92 -5.34 20.00
N TYR A 259 18.28 -6.50 19.88
CA TYR A 259 18.54 -7.45 18.80
C TYR A 259 18.32 -6.83 17.41
N PHE A 260 17.18 -6.15 17.19
CA PHE A 260 16.80 -5.60 15.88
C PHE A 260 17.37 -4.22 15.55
N VAL A 261 17.80 -3.43 16.53
CA VAL A 261 18.44 -2.13 16.31
C VAL A 261 19.96 -2.24 16.35
N VAL A 262 20.50 -2.83 17.43
CA VAL A 262 21.94 -2.86 17.73
C VAL A 262 22.62 -4.11 17.17
N SER A 263 22.00 -5.30 17.27
CA SER A 263 22.66 -6.58 16.92
C SER A 263 22.38 -7.10 15.50
N SER A 264 21.53 -6.42 14.73
CA SER A 264 20.92 -6.92 13.49
C SER A 264 21.71 -6.65 12.21
N ALA A 265 23.04 -6.61 12.28
CA ALA A 265 23.91 -6.90 11.15
C ALA A 265 25.34 -7.11 11.66
N SER A 266 26.11 -7.96 10.98
CA SER A 266 27.52 -7.68 10.80
C SER A 266 27.64 -6.33 10.09
N ASP A 267 28.31 -5.35 10.72
CA ASP A 267 28.30 -3.93 10.32
C ASP A 267 28.42 -3.73 8.79
N ASP A 268 29.30 -4.51 8.18
CA ASP A 268 29.57 -4.64 6.75
C ASP A 268 28.33 -4.67 5.82
N GLU A 269 27.22 -5.33 6.16
CA GLU A 269 26.04 -5.37 5.28
C GLU A 269 25.15 -4.11 5.38
N LYS A 270 25.23 -3.34 6.47
CA LYS A 270 24.48 -2.08 6.64
C LYS A 270 25.24 -0.87 6.08
N LEU A 271 26.56 -0.92 6.03
CA LEU A 271 27.38 0.19 5.56
C LEU A 271 27.18 0.41 4.04
N SER A 272 26.81 1.64 3.67
CA SER A 272 26.83 2.09 2.28
C SER A 272 28.22 1.86 1.66
N LEU A 273 28.31 1.74 0.33
CA LEU A 273 29.59 1.51 -0.36
C LEU A 273 30.69 2.48 0.10
N GLY A 274 30.35 3.76 0.26
CA GLY A 274 31.31 4.77 0.71
C GLY A 274 31.69 4.66 2.19
N GLN A 275 30.81 4.15 3.06
CA GLN A 275 31.15 3.85 4.46
C GLN A 275 32.03 2.59 4.58
N ARG A 276 31.79 1.55 3.77
CA ARG A 276 32.71 0.40 3.69
C ARG A 276 34.09 0.83 3.18
N LEU A 277 34.12 1.70 2.18
CA LEU A 277 35.36 2.31 1.69
C LEU A 277 36.08 3.11 2.79
N LEU A 278 35.36 3.95 3.55
CA LEU A 278 35.94 4.67 4.68
C LEU A 278 36.49 3.72 5.76
N ARG A 279 35.77 2.64 6.09
CA ARG A 279 36.17 1.61 7.06
C ARG A 279 37.46 0.93 6.64
N ASP A 280 37.56 0.50 5.39
CA ASP A 280 38.75 -0.21 4.91
C ASP A 280 39.93 0.73 4.70
N ILE A 281 39.69 1.99 4.30
CA ILE A 281 40.74 3.03 4.33
C ILE A 281 41.21 3.27 5.77
N LYS A 282 40.31 3.26 6.77
CA LYS A 282 40.72 3.37 8.18
C LYS A 282 41.64 2.22 8.58
N ARG A 283 41.25 0.98 8.28
CA ARG A 283 42.10 -0.21 8.51
C ARG A 283 43.48 -0.05 7.86
N VAL A 284 43.52 0.34 6.58
CA VAL A 284 44.77 0.61 5.84
C VAL A 284 45.66 1.69 6.49
N PHE A 285 45.08 2.74 7.08
CA PHE A 285 45.85 3.78 7.79
C PHE A 285 46.28 3.32 9.20
N ASP A 286 45.44 2.56 9.90
CA ASP A 286 45.73 1.97 11.22
C ASP A 286 46.88 0.94 11.10
N ASP A 287 46.79 0.01 10.15
CA ASP A 287 47.74 -1.08 9.91
C ASP A 287 49.15 -0.56 9.51
N GLU A 288 49.20 0.52 8.73
CA GLU A 288 50.46 1.16 8.32
C GLU A 288 50.99 2.18 9.34
N ALA A 289 50.19 2.53 10.36
CA ALA A 289 50.49 3.56 11.36
C ALA A 289 50.95 4.90 10.75
N THR A 290 50.30 5.35 9.66
CA THR A 290 50.63 6.61 8.97
C THR A 290 49.51 7.65 9.06
N ASN A 291 49.87 8.94 9.06
CA ASN A 291 48.89 10.04 9.04
C ASN A 291 48.60 10.57 7.63
N ALA A 292 49.31 10.12 6.59
CA ALA A 292 49.10 10.53 5.20
C ALA A 292 49.57 9.45 4.21
N MET A 293 48.80 9.22 3.15
CA MET A 293 49.06 8.19 2.15
C MET A 293 48.64 8.65 0.74
N TRP A 294 49.36 8.23 -0.30
CA TRP A 294 48.99 8.56 -1.69
C TRP A 294 47.79 7.76 -2.18
N SER A 295 47.06 8.34 -3.14
CA SER A 295 45.87 7.70 -3.71
C SER A 295 46.19 6.39 -4.44
N SER A 296 47.41 6.27 -5.00
CA SER A 296 47.94 5.03 -5.58
C SER A 296 48.06 3.92 -4.54
N ASP A 297 48.58 4.25 -3.37
CA ASP A 297 49.03 3.27 -2.38
C ASP A 297 47.84 2.77 -1.56
N ILE A 298 46.89 3.66 -1.27
CA ILE A 298 45.57 3.31 -0.73
C ILE A 298 44.87 2.31 -1.65
N ILE A 299 44.80 2.58 -2.97
CA ILE A 299 44.17 1.66 -3.93
C ILE A 299 44.92 0.33 -3.95
N ALA A 300 46.25 0.35 -4.09
CA ALA A 300 47.05 -0.88 -4.13
C ALA A 300 46.79 -1.78 -2.91
N LYS A 301 46.76 -1.20 -1.70
CA LYS A 301 46.45 -1.91 -0.44
C LYS A 301 45.00 -2.41 -0.39
N LEU A 302 44.02 -1.58 -0.74
CA LEU A 302 42.62 -1.99 -0.80
C LEU A 302 42.37 -3.13 -1.80
N THR A 303 43.15 -3.21 -2.89
CA THR A 303 43.01 -4.24 -3.94
C THR A 303 43.94 -5.45 -3.79
N VAL A 304 44.72 -5.53 -2.71
CA VAL A 304 45.75 -6.58 -2.55
C VAL A 304 45.16 -7.97 -2.37
N ASP A 305 44.05 -8.06 -1.63
CA ASP A 305 43.31 -9.29 -1.42
C ASP A 305 42.52 -9.67 -2.70
N ALA A 306 42.48 -10.96 -3.00
CA ALA A 306 41.72 -11.51 -4.12
C ALA A 306 40.21 -11.43 -3.90
N GLU A 307 39.76 -11.54 -2.64
CA GLU A 307 38.34 -11.47 -2.27
C GLU A 307 37.87 -10.03 -1.95
N SER A 308 38.73 -9.03 -2.14
CA SER A 308 38.40 -7.63 -1.86
C SER A 308 37.35 -7.06 -2.82
N GLU A 309 36.29 -6.46 -2.26
CA GLU A 309 35.26 -5.74 -3.03
C GLU A 309 35.81 -4.57 -3.86
N TRP A 310 36.99 -4.06 -3.52
CA TRP A 310 37.65 -2.97 -4.26
C TRP A 310 38.38 -3.45 -5.53
N ARG A 311 38.67 -4.75 -5.62
CA ARG A 311 39.36 -5.38 -6.75
C ARG A 311 38.44 -5.59 -7.95
N ASP A 312 37.19 -5.98 -7.70
CA ASP A 312 36.13 -6.12 -8.71
C ASP A 312 34.83 -5.39 -8.32
N LEU A 313 34.86 -4.06 -8.41
CA LEU A 313 33.71 -3.20 -8.16
C LEU A 313 32.82 -3.11 -9.41
N TRP A 314 32.03 -4.17 -9.63
CA TRP A 314 31.11 -4.34 -10.78
C TRP A 314 31.82 -4.42 -12.15
N GLY A 315 32.79 -5.32 -12.27
CA GLY A 315 33.57 -5.57 -13.49
C GLY A 315 34.75 -4.60 -13.66
N LYS A 316 35.10 -3.81 -12.63
CA LYS A 316 36.14 -2.77 -12.67
C LYS A 316 36.81 -2.58 -11.31
N THR A 317 38.13 -2.57 -11.30
CA THR A 317 38.93 -2.22 -10.13
C THR A 317 38.76 -0.74 -9.75
N LEU A 318 38.84 -0.44 -8.45
CA LEU A 318 38.77 0.93 -7.91
C LEU A 318 39.86 1.83 -8.52
N ASP A 319 39.48 2.96 -9.13
CA ASP A 319 40.40 3.97 -9.68
C ASP A 319 40.47 5.24 -8.81
N GLN A 320 41.52 6.06 -8.99
CA GLN A 320 41.72 7.30 -8.19
C GLN A 320 40.56 8.30 -8.34
N ARG A 321 39.91 8.32 -9.51
CA ARG A 321 38.77 9.20 -9.79
C ARG A 321 37.52 8.74 -9.01
N ARG A 322 37.30 7.43 -8.88
CA ARG A 322 36.19 6.86 -8.12
C ARG A 322 36.45 6.97 -6.63
N LEU A 323 37.67 6.70 -6.16
CA LEU A 323 38.09 6.96 -4.78
C LEU A 323 37.78 8.41 -4.38
N ALA A 324 38.20 9.39 -5.19
CA ALA A 324 37.89 10.80 -4.94
C ALA A 324 36.39 11.12 -5.01
N LYS A 325 35.63 10.51 -5.93
CA LYS A 325 34.18 10.71 -6.05
C LYS A 325 33.40 10.16 -4.86
N GLU A 326 33.79 9.02 -4.32
CA GLU A 326 33.13 8.43 -3.15
C GLU A 326 33.51 9.21 -1.87
N LEU A 327 34.80 9.49 -1.66
CA LEU A 327 35.28 10.22 -0.48
C LEU A 327 34.75 11.66 -0.39
N ASN A 328 34.59 12.37 -1.51
CA ASN A 328 34.05 13.74 -1.51
C ASN A 328 32.60 13.83 -1.03
N LYS A 329 31.82 12.73 -1.02
CA LYS A 329 30.47 12.69 -0.41
C LYS A 329 30.50 12.90 1.10
N TYR A 330 31.61 12.53 1.75
CA TYR A 330 31.83 12.61 3.19
C TYR A 330 32.71 13.81 3.56
N GLY A 331 32.83 14.81 2.67
CA GLY A 331 33.66 16.00 2.87
C GLY A 331 35.18 15.81 2.66
N VAL A 332 35.64 14.57 2.48
CA VAL A 332 37.07 14.24 2.33
C VAL A 332 37.56 14.61 0.93
N LYS A 333 38.63 15.40 0.85
CA LYS A 333 39.20 15.88 -0.43
C LYS A 333 40.65 15.47 -0.56
N SER A 334 41.03 14.96 -1.73
CA SER A 334 42.43 14.71 -2.01
C SER A 334 43.21 16.03 -2.07
N LYS A 335 44.44 16.00 -1.57
CA LYS A 335 45.40 17.11 -1.66
C LYS A 335 46.78 16.59 -2.00
N THR A 336 47.72 17.49 -2.26
CA THR A 336 49.12 17.09 -2.46
C THR A 336 49.73 16.83 -1.09
N VAL A 337 50.04 15.57 -0.79
CA VAL A 337 50.62 15.13 0.49
C VAL A 337 52.08 14.70 0.28
N ARG A 338 52.95 15.06 1.22
CA ARG A 338 54.34 14.61 1.25
C ARG A 338 54.44 13.36 2.11
N VAL A 339 54.97 12.29 1.54
CA VAL A 339 55.25 11.03 2.24
C VAL A 339 56.74 10.74 2.02
N GLY A 340 57.50 10.72 3.12
CA GLY A 340 58.97 10.75 3.05
C GLY A 340 59.48 11.97 2.26
N VAL A 341 60.28 11.72 1.22
CA VAL A 341 60.89 12.75 0.37
C VAL A 341 60.03 13.18 -0.83
N ALA A 342 58.98 12.43 -1.16
CA ALA A 342 58.21 12.62 -2.40
C ALA A 342 56.81 13.19 -2.13
N THR A 343 56.22 13.82 -3.14
CA THR A 343 54.89 14.46 -3.07
C THR A 343 53.98 13.96 -4.18
N SER A 344 52.78 13.51 -3.83
CA SER A 344 51.77 13.06 -4.77
C SER A 344 50.35 13.39 -4.27
N ARG A 345 49.33 13.12 -5.09
CA ARG A 345 47.93 13.31 -4.72
C ARG A 345 47.50 12.19 -3.78
N GLY A 346 47.07 12.55 -2.57
CA GLY A 346 46.69 11.62 -1.53
C GLY A 346 45.73 12.23 -0.52
N TYR A 347 45.62 11.55 0.60
CA TYR A 347 44.74 11.90 1.71
C TYR A 347 45.55 11.83 3.00
N ASP A 348 45.18 12.66 3.95
CA ASP A 348 45.70 12.62 5.31
C ASP A 348 44.56 12.51 6.32
N ILE A 349 44.93 12.13 7.54
CA ILE A 349 44.00 11.97 8.64
C ILE A 349 43.49 13.35 9.08
N ASP A 350 44.37 14.34 9.21
CA ASP A 350 44.06 15.58 9.93
C ASP A 350 43.64 16.77 9.02
N GLY A 351 42.90 17.71 9.63
CA GLY A 351 42.44 18.95 8.98
C GLY A 351 40.98 18.94 8.51
N PRO A 352 40.46 20.08 8.02
CA PRO A 352 39.01 20.32 7.82
C PRO A 352 38.38 19.60 6.61
N THR A 353 39.17 18.78 5.90
CA THR A 353 38.71 17.87 4.83
C THR A 353 39.50 16.56 4.87
N GLY A 354 40.06 16.22 6.04
CA GLY A 354 40.87 15.02 6.29
C GLY A 354 40.01 13.81 6.64
N LEU A 355 40.60 12.61 6.62
CA LEU A 355 39.89 11.36 6.86
C LEU A 355 39.33 11.25 8.29
N ARG A 356 39.97 11.86 9.30
CA ARG A 356 39.51 11.83 10.70
C ARG A 356 38.08 12.31 10.85
N GLN A 357 37.74 13.45 10.23
CA GLN A 357 36.38 13.98 10.26
C GLN A 357 35.37 12.95 9.74
N ALA A 358 35.67 12.29 8.64
CA ALA A 358 34.76 11.30 8.06
C ALA A 358 34.67 10.02 8.89
N TRP A 359 35.76 9.60 9.54
CA TRP A 359 35.73 8.47 10.46
C TRP A 359 34.97 8.77 11.74
N ASP A 360 35.21 9.93 12.35
CA ASP A 360 34.56 10.37 13.59
C ASP A 360 33.03 10.55 13.40
N HIS A 361 32.59 11.02 12.23
CA HIS A 361 31.16 11.15 11.92
C HIS A 361 30.50 9.86 11.42
N TRP A 362 31.17 9.07 10.56
CA TRP A 362 30.51 7.98 9.80
C TRP A 362 30.97 6.56 10.13
N LEU A 363 32.01 6.38 10.97
CA LEU A 363 32.53 5.07 11.38
C LEU A 363 32.62 4.86 12.90
N THR A 364 32.70 5.92 13.69
CA THR A 364 32.36 5.80 15.11
C THR A 364 30.92 5.27 15.19
N PRO A 365 30.58 4.38 16.14
CA PRO A 365 29.19 4.15 16.53
C PRO A 365 28.65 5.40 17.24
N SER A 366 28.55 6.50 16.50
CA SER A 366 27.74 7.64 16.85
C SER A 366 26.29 7.18 16.85
N VAL A 367 25.55 7.64 17.83
CA VAL A 367 24.19 7.18 18.13
C VAL A 367 23.19 7.99 17.26
N SER A 368 23.61 8.30 16.03
CA SER A 368 23.10 9.40 15.20
C SER A 368 23.66 9.33 13.76
N ASP A 369 22.91 8.71 12.84
CA ASP A 369 22.52 9.32 11.56
C ASP A 369 21.82 8.31 10.64
N THR A 370 20.48 8.41 10.58
CA THR A 370 19.74 7.95 9.40
C THR A 370 20.11 8.84 8.21
N SER A 371 20.72 8.27 7.18
CA SER A 371 21.05 8.98 5.94
C SER A 371 19.80 9.53 5.23
N GLU A 372 19.44 10.78 5.53
CA GLU A 372 18.53 11.56 4.69
C GLU A 372 19.36 12.18 3.56
N THR A 373 19.19 11.63 2.36
CA THR A 373 19.63 12.35 1.16
C THR A 373 18.61 13.44 0.90
N THR A 374 19.08 14.67 0.71
CA THR A 374 18.29 15.90 0.59
C THR A 374 17.17 15.77 -0.46
N ASP A 375 15.93 15.60 0.00
CA ASP A 375 14.77 15.88 -0.84
C ASP A 375 14.74 17.39 -1.12
N THR A 376 14.65 17.75 -2.39
CA THR A 376 14.64 19.16 -2.81
C THR A 376 13.25 19.73 -2.57
N PRO A 377 13.08 20.84 -1.83
CA PRO A 377 11.77 21.46 -1.66
C PRO A 377 11.35 22.17 -2.96
N GLN A 378 10.75 21.43 -3.89
CA GLN A 378 10.08 21.99 -5.08
C GLN A 378 8.60 22.31 -4.80
N VAL A 379 8.35 23.24 -3.88
CA VAL A 379 7.24 24.21 -4.03
C VAL A 379 7.65 25.51 -3.35
N GLU A 380 7.92 26.56 -4.12
CA GLU A 380 7.80 27.92 -3.60
C GLU A 380 7.10 28.83 -4.63
N ALA A 381 6.15 29.61 -4.11
CA ALA A 381 5.60 30.85 -4.66
C ALA A 381 5.19 30.87 -6.16
N PHE A 382 3.91 30.58 -6.43
CA PHE A 382 3.21 31.37 -7.45
C PHE A 382 3.00 32.79 -6.93
N HIS A 383 3.46 33.78 -7.71
CA HIS A 383 3.32 35.19 -7.38
C HIS A 383 1.85 35.61 -7.17
N SER A 384 1.58 36.28 -6.06
CA SER A 384 0.42 37.17 -5.92
C SER A 384 0.89 38.61 -5.96
N VAL A 385 0.25 39.42 -6.81
CA VAL A 385 0.67 40.81 -7.09
C VAL A 385 0.18 41.74 -5.98
N SER A 386 1.11 42.52 -5.43
CA SER A 386 0.83 43.55 -4.43
C SER A 386 -0.01 44.70 -4.98
N HIS A 387 -1.13 45.03 -4.32
CA HIS A 387 -1.75 46.35 -4.41
C HIS A 387 -1.52 47.16 -3.12
N ALA A 388 -1.48 48.48 -3.28
CA ALA A 388 -0.72 49.40 -2.43
C ALA A 388 -1.42 49.87 -1.14
N LYS A 389 -0.57 50.14 -0.13
CA LYS A 389 -0.57 51.28 0.82
C LYS A 389 -1.89 51.74 1.49
N SER A 390 -1.88 51.70 2.82
CA SER A 390 -1.80 52.93 3.63
C SER A 390 -1.25 52.63 5.04
N ASN A 391 -0.64 53.63 5.67
CA ASN A 391 -0.17 53.55 7.07
C ASN A 391 -1.35 53.39 8.04
N ASP A 392 -1.10 52.81 9.21
CA ASP A 392 -1.02 53.62 10.43
C ASP A 392 -0.24 52.91 11.55
N THR A 393 0.40 53.71 12.39
CA THR A 393 1.16 53.29 13.58
C THR A 393 0.38 53.58 14.84
N ASN A 394 0.40 52.67 15.81
CA ASN A 394 0.69 53.00 17.21
C ASN A 394 0.81 51.75 18.09
N ASP A 395 1.63 51.85 19.12
CA ASP A 395 1.75 50.90 20.22
C ASP A 395 0.43 50.71 20.98
N THR A 396 0.26 49.56 21.65
CA THR A 396 0.06 49.50 23.12
C THR A 396 0.14 48.03 23.61
N GLN A 397 0.67 47.86 24.82
CA GLN A 397 0.80 46.59 25.55
C GLN A 397 -0.56 45.96 25.90
N ALA A 398 -0.60 44.63 26.11
CA ALA A 398 -1.07 44.07 27.39
C ALA A 398 -0.97 42.53 27.45
N THR A 399 -0.17 42.04 28.40
CA THR A 399 -0.30 40.70 28.99
C THR A 399 -1.63 40.59 29.75
N ARG A 400 -2.27 39.40 29.78
CA ARG A 400 -2.97 38.93 31.00
C ARG A 400 -3.23 37.43 31.01
N GLN A 401 -2.78 36.81 32.11
CA GLN A 401 -3.22 35.50 32.58
C GLN A 401 -4.61 35.64 33.22
N PHE A 402 -5.34 34.52 33.36
CA PHE A 402 -6.31 34.35 34.44
C PHE A 402 -6.22 32.93 35.01
N SER A 403 -6.51 32.82 36.31
CA SER A 403 -6.54 31.60 37.12
C SER A 403 -7.93 31.49 37.80
N PRO A 404 -8.38 30.31 38.27
CA PRO A 404 -9.78 30.04 38.60
C PRO A 404 -10.11 30.08 40.12
N VAL A 405 -11.39 30.24 40.48
CA VAL A 405 -12.02 29.57 41.65
C VAL A 405 -13.58 29.50 41.53
N ASP A 406 -14.18 28.57 42.30
CA ASP A 406 -15.58 28.48 42.81
C ASP A 406 -16.76 28.37 41.81
N GLN A 407 -17.67 27.38 41.80
CA GLN A 407 -18.20 26.34 42.73
C GLN A 407 -19.44 26.74 43.60
N GLN A 408 -20.46 25.86 43.52
CA GLN A 408 -21.69 25.70 44.35
C GLN A 408 -22.94 26.59 44.18
N LEU A 409 -24.04 25.94 43.78
CA LEU A 409 -25.41 25.84 44.39
C LEU A 409 -26.35 25.22 43.31
N SER A 410 -27.30 24.30 43.54
CA SER A 410 -28.12 23.99 44.72
C SER A 410 -28.62 22.52 44.75
N GLU A 411 -29.27 22.10 45.86
CA GLU A 411 -29.79 20.75 46.12
C GLU A 411 -31.34 20.62 46.11
N ASN A 412 -31.81 19.36 46.26
CA ASN A 412 -33.07 18.86 46.88
C ASN A 412 -34.37 18.79 46.02
N VAL A 413 -35.28 17.78 46.13
CA VAL A 413 -35.25 16.42 46.76
C VAL A 413 -36.44 15.56 46.25
N SER A 414 -36.30 14.21 46.12
CA SER A 414 -37.38 13.21 46.42
C SER A 414 -36.95 11.72 46.29
N ALA A 415 -37.31 10.90 47.29
CA ALA A 415 -37.31 9.42 47.26
C ALA A 415 -38.70 8.90 46.75
N VAL A 416 -39.06 7.62 46.56
CA VAL A 416 -38.77 6.28 47.14
C VAL A 416 -39.07 5.25 46.01
N SER A 417 -38.43 4.07 45.83
CA SER A 417 -38.75 2.81 46.53
C SER A 417 -37.85 1.61 46.17
N ASP A 418 -37.70 0.70 47.14
CA ASP A 418 -36.96 -0.58 47.08
C ASP A 418 -37.76 -1.78 46.50
N VAL A 419 -37.17 -2.99 46.67
CA VAL A 419 -37.63 -4.38 46.41
C VAL A 419 -37.69 -4.83 44.94
N SER A 420 -37.20 -6.02 44.53
CA SER A 420 -36.72 -7.20 45.28
C SER A 420 -35.56 -7.94 44.58
N LEU A 421 -34.75 -8.68 45.36
CA LEU A 421 -34.00 -9.83 44.83
C LEU A 421 -34.94 -11.02 44.66
N THR A 422 -34.94 -11.66 43.49
CA THR A 422 -35.47 -13.02 43.30
C THR A 422 -34.46 -13.89 42.56
N SER A 423 -34.04 -14.96 43.21
CA SER A 423 -33.22 -16.03 42.66
C SER A 423 -33.97 -16.85 41.60
N GLY A 424 -33.34 -17.10 40.46
CA GLY A 424 -33.83 -18.00 39.40
C GLY A 424 -32.69 -18.82 38.80
N THR A 425 -32.87 -20.14 38.71
CA THR A 425 -31.83 -21.12 38.37
C THR A 425 -31.55 -21.26 36.87
N MET A 426 -30.27 -21.56 36.58
CA MET A 426 -29.71 -22.27 35.41
C MET A 426 -30.53 -22.39 34.11
N ASP A 427 -29.93 -21.92 33.01
CA ASP A 427 -29.66 -22.85 31.89
C ASP A 427 -28.27 -22.58 31.28
N SER A 428 -27.44 -23.61 31.21
CA SER A 428 -26.11 -23.57 30.60
C SER A 428 -26.21 -23.94 29.12
N GLY A 429 -26.83 -23.05 28.34
CA GLY A 429 -26.88 -23.19 26.88
C GLY A 429 -25.46 -23.17 26.29
N ARG A 430 -25.07 -24.26 25.59
CA ARG A 430 -23.90 -24.25 24.70
C ARG A 430 -24.00 -23.04 23.76
N PRO A 431 -22.90 -22.34 23.42
CA PRO A 431 -22.92 -21.30 22.40
C PRO A 431 -23.51 -21.87 21.11
N THR A 432 -24.73 -21.45 20.77
CA THR A 432 -25.41 -21.90 19.57
C THR A 432 -24.61 -21.40 18.37
N ILE A 433 -24.33 -22.27 17.41
CA ILE A 433 -23.64 -21.85 16.19
C ILE A 433 -24.58 -20.91 15.43
N CYS A 434 -24.05 -19.78 14.97
CA CYS A 434 -24.80 -18.76 14.24
C CYS A 434 -25.61 -19.38 13.08
N PRO A 435 -26.95 -19.25 13.07
CA PRO A 435 -27.80 -19.94 12.11
C PRO A 435 -27.55 -19.49 10.66
N ASP A 436 -27.15 -18.23 10.46
CA ASP A 436 -26.88 -17.65 9.13
C ASP A 436 -25.66 -18.25 8.42
N CYS A 437 -24.65 -18.74 9.15
CA CYS A 437 -23.41 -19.21 8.54
C CYS A 437 -23.00 -20.63 8.93
N GLY A 438 -23.49 -21.17 10.05
CA GLY A 438 -23.10 -22.49 10.55
C GLY A 438 -21.61 -22.60 10.95
N ARG A 439 -20.90 -21.47 11.14
CA ARG A 439 -19.42 -21.43 11.23
C ARG A 439 -18.82 -20.82 12.50
N ALA A 440 -19.54 -19.96 13.20
CA ALA A 440 -19.05 -19.23 14.36
C ALA A 440 -20.15 -19.13 15.44
N PRO A 441 -19.80 -18.92 16.73
CA PRO A 441 -20.78 -18.75 17.80
C PRO A 441 -21.76 -17.60 17.50
N ALA A 442 -23.02 -17.78 17.87
CA ALA A 442 -23.99 -16.70 17.95
C ALA A 442 -23.68 -15.83 19.17
N ARG A 443 -23.70 -14.50 19.00
CA ARG A 443 -23.73 -13.59 20.14
C ARG A 443 -25.05 -13.73 20.88
N THR A 444 -25.04 -13.52 22.20
CA THR A 444 -26.23 -13.57 23.06
C THR A 444 -27.20 -12.41 22.83
N ASP A 445 -26.72 -11.28 22.29
CA ASP A 445 -27.50 -10.07 22.02
C ASP A 445 -28.17 -10.06 20.62
N THR A 446 -27.52 -10.61 19.59
CA THR A 446 -28.03 -10.61 18.20
C THR A 446 -28.44 -11.97 17.65
N GLY A 447 -28.14 -13.07 18.36
CA GLY A 447 -28.35 -14.43 17.88
C GLY A 447 -27.50 -14.83 16.67
N CYS A 448 -26.48 -14.04 16.30
CA CYS A 448 -25.62 -14.25 15.14
C CYS A 448 -24.15 -13.91 15.46
N CYS A 449 -23.20 -14.46 14.71
CA CYS A 449 -21.77 -14.15 14.87
C CYS A 449 -21.44 -12.74 14.38
N ASP A 450 -20.26 -12.18 14.69
CA ASP A 450 -19.90 -10.82 14.28
C ASP A 450 -19.85 -10.62 12.77
N PHE A 451 -19.39 -11.60 12.00
CA PHE A 451 -19.42 -11.50 10.53
C PHE A 451 -20.86 -11.43 10.00
N CYS A 452 -21.78 -12.26 10.51
CA CYS A 452 -23.18 -12.21 10.09
C CYS A 452 -23.92 -11.00 10.69
N THR A 453 -23.54 -10.53 11.87
CA THR A 453 -24.08 -9.30 12.48
C THR A 453 -23.61 -8.06 11.72
N ALA A 454 -22.33 -7.98 11.33
CA ALA A 454 -21.80 -6.93 10.47
C ALA A 454 -22.34 -7.02 9.04
N LYS A 455 -22.60 -8.22 8.52
CA LYS A 455 -23.31 -8.44 7.24
C LYS A 455 -24.76 -7.97 7.32
N ARG A 456 -25.50 -8.34 8.38
CA ARG A 456 -26.86 -7.86 8.65
C ARG A 456 -26.88 -6.34 8.84
N ARG A 457 -25.92 -5.75 9.57
CA ARG A 457 -25.79 -4.29 9.72
C ARG A 457 -25.44 -3.60 8.40
N ARG A 458 -24.56 -4.17 7.55
CA ARG A 458 -24.29 -3.68 6.18
C ARG A 458 -25.47 -3.86 5.22
N GLN A 459 -26.39 -4.79 5.51
CA GLN A 459 -27.67 -4.92 4.81
C GLN A 459 -28.71 -3.93 5.36
N GLN A 460 -28.66 -3.60 6.66
CA GLN A 460 -29.49 -2.57 7.31
C GLN A 460 -29.08 -1.14 6.90
N THR A 461 -27.78 -0.86 6.71
CA THR A 461 -27.29 0.42 6.15
C THR A 461 -27.45 0.52 4.63
N HIS A 462 -28.12 -0.45 4.00
CA HIS A 462 -28.54 -0.41 2.60
C HIS A 462 -30.04 -0.74 2.45
N TYR A 463 -30.86 -0.38 3.45
CA TYR A 463 -32.29 -0.64 3.45
C TYR A 463 -33.15 0.54 2.98
N ASP A 464 -32.88 1.04 1.77
CA ASP A 464 -33.78 1.94 1.02
C ASP A 464 -34.99 1.17 0.48
N GLY A 465 -35.80 0.61 1.39
CA GLY A 465 -37.04 -0.08 1.09
C GLY A 465 -36.92 -1.31 0.17
N PRO A 466 -38.05 -1.88 -0.26
CA PRO A 466 -38.08 -2.94 -1.27
C PRO A 466 -37.90 -2.33 -2.67
N ARG A 467 -36.66 -1.97 -3.04
CA ARG A 467 -36.36 -1.56 -4.42
C ARG A 467 -36.73 -2.69 -5.38
N VAL A 468 -37.55 -2.38 -6.37
CA VAL A 468 -37.86 -3.31 -7.47
C VAL A 468 -36.54 -3.75 -8.11
N PRO A 469 -36.29 -5.06 -8.34
CA PRO A 469 -35.04 -5.48 -8.97
C PRO A 469 -34.82 -4.78 -10.32
N CYS A 470 -33.59 -4.30 -10.59
CA CYS A 470 -33.29 -3.47 -11.76
C CYS A 470 -33.86 -3.98 -13.11
N PRO A 471 -33.89 -5.29 -13.42
CA PRO A 471 -34.56 -5.79 -14.63
C PRO A 471 -36.08 -5.57 -14.62
N LYS A 472 -36.74 -5.80 -13.48
CA LYS A 472 -38.19 -5.60 -13.30
C LYS A 472 -38.55 -4.11 -13.27
N TRP A 473 -37.69 -3.26 -12.70
CA TRP A 473 -37.82 -1.81 -12.82
C TRP A 473 -37.74 -1.38 -14.29
N LEU A 474 -36.74 -1.86 -15.04
CA LEU A 474 -36.57 -1.51 -16.44
C LEU A 474 -37.79 -1.92 -17.27
N SER A 475 -38.34 -3.13 -17.07
CA SER A 475 -39.58 -3.54 -17.75
C SER A 475 -40.78 -2.65 -17.41
N GLN A 476 -40.93 -2.23 -16.14
CA GLN A 476 -42.00 -1.31 -15.73
C GLN A 476 -41.81 0.10 -16.34
N HIS A 477 -40.58 0.60 -16.36
CA HIS A 477 -40.23 1.89 -16.95
C HIS A 477 -40.46 1.90 -18.47
N LEU A 478 -40.13 0.82 -19.17
CA LEU A 478 -40.42 0.67 -20.61
C LEU A 478 -41.93 0.59 -20.89
N THR A 479 -42.73 -0.06 -20.03
CA THR A 479 -44.20 -0.02 -20.13
C THR A 479 -44.72 1.41 -19.96
N HIS A 480 -44.24 2.15 -18.95
CA HIS A 480 -44.66 3.54 -18.75
C HIS A 480 -44.27 4.46 -19.92
N LEU A 481 -43.09 4.28 -20.52
CA LEU A 481 -42.69 5.00 -21.73
C LEU A 481 -43.63 4.69 -22.91
N ARG A 482 -43.99 3.41 -23.13
CA ARG A 482 -44.97 3.02 -24.15
C ARG A 482 -46.36 3.63 -23.91
N GLU A 483 -46.82 3.65 -22.65
CA GLU A 483 -48.10 4.27 -22.25
C GLU A 483 -48.09 5.79 -22.46
N ALA A 484 -46.92 6.44 -22.31
CA ALA A 484 -46.71 7.84 -22.65
C ALA A 484 -46.62 8.10 -24.18
N GLY A 485 -46.66 7.07 -25.02
CA GLY A 485 -46.56 7.16 -26.48
C GLY A 485 -45.14 7.15 -27.04
N GLU A 486 -44.12 6.93 -26.19
CA GLU A 486 -42.73 6.84 -26.65
C GLU A 486 -42.47 5.54 -27.41
N THR A 487 -41.68 5.65 -28.48
CA THR A 487 -41.30 4.50 -29.34
C THR A 487 -39.80 4.20 -29.27
N THR A 488 -39.00 5.10 -28.69
CA THR A 488 -37.55 4.95 -28.54
C THR A 488 -37.07 5.43 -27.17
N ALA A 489 -35.91 4.95 -26.72
CA ALA A 489 -35.24 5.45 -25.52
C ALA A 489 -33.72 5.44 -25.73
N THR A 490 -33.00 6.41 -25.18
CA THR A 490 -31.53 6.45 -25.29
C THR A 490 -30.85 5.80 -24.09
N SER A 491 -29.62 5.35 -24.29
CA SER A 491 -28.77 4.81 -23.23
C SER A 491 -28.53 5.82 -22.09
N PHE A 492 -28.55 7.13 -22.38
CA PHE A 492 -28.43 8.16 -21.36
C PHE A 492 -29.70 8.25 -20.52
N ALA A 493 -30.87 8.43 -21.17
CA ALA A 493 -32.16 8.54 -20.48
C ALA A 493 -32.47 7.30 -19.60
N LEU A 494 -32.21 6.09 -20.10
CA LEU A 494 -32.39 4.86 -19.32
C LEU A 494 -31.39 4.75 -18.15
N THR A 495 -30.19 5.31 -18.28
CA THR A 495 -29.19 5.33 -17.19
C THR A 495 -29.56 6.36 -16.12
N GLU A 496 -29.99 7.56 -16.53
CA GLU A 496 -30.43 8.63 -15.65
C GLU A 496 -31.68 8.23 -14.85
N ALA A 497 -32.70 7.68 -15.52
CA ALA A 497 -33.91 7.18 -14.87
C ALA A 497 -33.61 6.05 -13.88
N GLY A 498 -32.71 5.11 -14.24
CA GLY A 498 -32.32 4.04 -13.34
C GLY A 498 -31.50 4.53 -12.13
N GLN A 499 -30.66 5.55 -12.31
CA GLN A 499 -29.88 6.17 -11.23
C GLN A 499 -30.78 6.99 -10.29
N ALA A 500 -31.82 7.66 -10.80
CA ALA A 500 -32.83 8.34 -9.98
C ALA A 500 -33.59 7.35 -9.06
N GLU A 501 -33.85 6.14 -9.56
CA GLU A 501 -34.41 5.00 -8.80
C GLU A 501 -33.33 4.23 -7.99
N GLY A 502 -32.13 4.82 -7.91
CA GLY A 502 -31.01 4.38 -7.09
C GLY A 502 -30.26 3.15 -7.62
N HIS A 503 -30.56 2.64 -8.81
CA HIS A 503 -29.83 1.52 -9.40
C HIS A 503 -28.40 1.92 -9.79
N ARG A 504 -27.45 0.99 -9.60
CA ARG A 504 -26.06 1.19 -10.00
C ARG A 504 -25.97 1.13 -11.53
N GLU A 505 -25.18 2.02 -12.13
CA GLU A 505 -24.95 2.12 -13.58
C GLU A 505 -24.59 0.77 -14.24
N SER A 506 -23.80 -0.07 -13.55
CA SER A 506 -23.46 -1.42 -14.03
C SER A 506 -24.66 -2.37 -14.08
N ALA A 507 -25.57 -2.29 -13.12
CA ALA A 507 -26.79 -3.09 -13.10
C ALA A 507 -27.79 -2.61 -14.17
N ILE A 508 -27.88 -1.30 -14.40
CA ILE A 508 -28.71 -0.72 -15.47
C ILE A 508 -28.19 -1.15 -16.83
N ARG A 509 -26.88 -1.02 -17.10
CA ARG A 509 -26.25 -1.52 -18.34
C ARG A 509 -26.47 -3.02 -18.55
N GLN A 510 -26.37 -3.83 -17.50
CA GLN A 510 -26.61 -5.28 -17.59
C GLN A 510 -28.09 -5.58 -17.88
N ALA A 511 -29.03 -4.85 -17.28
CA ALA A 511 -30.46 -4.99 -17.55
C ALA A 511 -30.78 -4.58 -19.00
N ILE A 512 -30.28 -3.44 -19.47
CA ILE A 512 -30.46 -2.96 -20.85
C ILE A 512 -29.96 -3.99 -21.86
N ASN A 513 -28.75 -4.52 -21.67
CA ASN A 513 -28.15 -5.50 -22.59
C ASN A 513 -28.81 -6.90 -22.54
N SER A 514 -29.66 -7.18 -21.56
CA SER A 514 -30.36 -8.46 -21.42
C SER A 514 -31.89 -8.36 -21.56
N HIS A 515 -32.44 -7.17 -21.82
CA HIS A 515 -33.87 -6.96 -21.99
C HIS A 515 -34.31 -7.34 -23.42
N PRO A 516 -35.26 -8.29 -23.60
CA PRO A 516 -35.64 -8.78 -24.92
C PRO A 516 -36.25 -7.69 -25.82
N ASP A 517 -36.96 -6.73 -25.23
CA ASP A 517 -37.68 -5.70 -25.98
C ASP A 517 -36.80 -4.52 -26.47
N LEU A 518 -35.52 -4.44 -26.07
CA LEU A 518 -34.63 -3.32 -26.38
C LEU A 518 -33.76 -3.63 -27.59
N VAL A 519 -34.19 -3.17 -28.77
CA VAL A 519 -33.43 -3.36 -30.02
C VAL A 519 -32.65 -2.09 -30.36
N VAL A 520 -31.34 -2.20 -30.59
CA VAL A 520 -30.50 -1.05 -30.99
C VAL A 520 -30.87 -0.59 -32.40
N ILE A 521 -31.25 0.67 -32.54
CA ILE A 521 -31.60 1.31 -33.82
C ILE A 521 -30.59 2.37 -34.28
N ASP A 522 -29.84 2.98 -33.37
CA ASP A 522 -28.80 3.95 -33.72
C ASP A 522 -27.66 3.97 -32.69
N ARG A 523 -26.46 4.37 -33.12
CA ARG A 523 -25.29 4.61 -32.26
C ARG A 523 -24.47 5.80 -32.74
N LYS A 524 -24.73 6.99 -32.17
CA LYS A 524 -24.02 8.24 -32.49
C LYS A 524 -23.29 8.78 -31.26
N HIS A 525 -22.08 9.31 -31.44
CA HIS A 525 -21.33 10.08 -30.43
C HIS A 525 -21.28 9.50 -28.99
N LYS A 526 -21.12 8.17 -28.86
CA LYS A 526 -21.10 7.39 -27.59
C LYS A 526 -22.47 7.14 -26.93
N GLU A 527 -23.56 7.56 -27.54
CA GLU A 527 -24.92 7.24 -27.13
C GLU A 527 -25.51 6.13 -28.02
N THR A 528 -26.36 5.28 -27.45
CA THR A 528 -27.09 4.22 -28.17
C THR A 528 -28.59 4.49 -28.05
N THR A 529 -29.30 4.53 -29.17
CA THR A 529 -30.77 4.63 -29.19
C THR A 529 -31.37 3.24 -29.38
N TYR A 530 -32.34 2.90 -28.55
CA TYR A 530 -33.07 1.65 -28.58
C TYR A 530 -34.51 1.91 -29.06
N SER A 531 -35.03 1.07 -29.94
CA SER A 531 -36.48 0.89 -30.08
C SER A 531 -37.00 0.19 -28.83
N ILE A 532 -38.09 0.71 -28.26
CA ILE A 532 -38.74 0.13 -27.07
C ILE A 532 -40.04 -0.60 -27.42
N VAL A 533 -40.48 -0.59 -28.67
CA VAL A 533 -41.72 -1.24 -29.13
C VAL A 533 -41.51 -2.58 -29.84
N GLY A 534 -40.24 -2.97 -30.04
CA GLY A 534 -39.87 -4.18 -30.78
C GLY A 534 -40.00 -3.99 -32.30
N GLY A 535 -38.93 -4.32 -33.03
CA GLY A 535 -38.89 -4.26 -34.49
C GLY A 535 -37.57 -4.77 -35.00
N SER A 536 -37.53 -5.30 -36.22
CA SER A 536 -36.27 -5.60 -36.89
C SER A 536 -35.53 -4.29 -37.14
N SER A 537 -34.32 -4.20 -36.59
CA SER A 537 -33.43 -3.08 -36.86
C SER A 537 -32.56 -3.43 -38.06
N ASP A 538 -32.52 -2.56 -39.07
CA ASP A 538 -31.54 -2.65 -40.17
C ASP A 538 -30.10 -2.33 -39.70
N TYR A 539 -29.92 -2.04 -38.40
CA TYR A 539 -28.62 -1.84 -37.77
C TYR A 539 -27.82 -3.14 -37.72
N LYS A 540 -26.93 -3.31 -38.71
CA LYS A 540 -25.86 -4.31 -38.63
C LYS A 540 -24.75 -3.84 -37.68
N PRO A 541 -24.18 -4.71 -36.82
CA PRO A 541 -22.96 -4.40 -36.08
C PRO A 541 -21.78 -4.14 -37.01
N ALA A 542 -20.84 -3.30 -36.61
CA ALA A 542 -19.67 -2.94 -37.42
C ALA A 542 -18.79 -4.13 -37.85
N THR A 543 -18.86 -5.26 -37.14
CA THR A 543 -18.23 -6.52 -37.54
C THR A 543 -18.94 -7.19 -38.70
N GLU A 544 -20.27 -7.27 -38.66
CA GLU A 544 -21.09 -7.87 -39.71
C GLU A 544 -21.04 -7.03 -40.98
N TRP A 545 -21.18 -5.71 -40.85
CA TRP A 545 -21.01 -4.78 -41.97
C TRP A 545 -19.62 -4.86 -42.61
N VAL A 546 -18.56 -5.09 -41.82
CA VAL A 546 -17.20 -5.32 -42.37
C VAL A 546 -17.12 -6.63 -43.15
N HIS A 547 -17.82 -7.69 -42.74
CA HIS A 547 -17.89 -8.92 -43.51
C HIS A 547 -18.64 -8.70 -44.84
N ASP A 548 -19.82 -8.10 -44.80
CA ASP A 548 -20.58 -7.73 -46.01
C ASP A 548 -19.74 -6.86 -46.98
N TYR A 549 -18.99 -5.88 -46.45
CA TYR A 549 -18.11 -5.03 -47.25
C TYR A 549 -17.00 -5.84 -47.94
N LEU A 550 -16.37 -6.77 -47.22
CA LEU A 550 -15.32 -7.63 -47.78
C LEU A 550 -15.86 -8.66 -48.78
N ASP A 551 -17.09 -9.12 -48.61
CA ASP A 551 -17.76 -10.05 -49.54
C ASP A 551 -18.33 -9.34 -50.78
N ALA A 552 -18.54 -8.03 -50.72
CA ALA A 552 -18.89 -7.19 -51.86
C ALA A 552 -17.69 -6.73 -52.71
N LEU A 553 -16.44 -6.96 -52.26
CA LEU A 553 -15.25 -6.64 -53.06
C LEU A 553 -15.07 -7.64 -54.22
N PRO A 554 -14.61 -7.18 -55.40
CA PRO A 554 -14.23 -8.07 -56.50
C PRO A 554 -13.20 -9.12 -56.07
N ALA A 555 -13.35 -10.36 -56.54
CA ALA A 555 -12.39 -11.44 -56.25
C ALA A 555 -10.96 -11.21 -56.79
N SER A 556 -10.76 -10.16 -57.61
CA SER A 556 -9.44 -9.66 -58.05
C SER A 556 -8.70 -8.85 -56.99
N ASP A 557 -9.39 -8.36 -55.96
CA ASP A 557 -8.84 -7.39 -55.02
C ASP A 557 -8.02 -8.11 -53.95
N THR A 558 -6.70 -7.91 -53.99
CA THR A 558 -5.76 -8.48 -53.02
C THR A 558 -5.51 -7.54 -51.82
N THR A 559 -6.02 -6.31 -51.87
CA THR A 559 -5.85 -5.29 -50.84
C THR A 559 -7.09 -4.42 -50.70
N VAL A 560 -7.47 -4.06 -49.48
CA VAL A 560 -8.53 -3.07 -49.20
C VAL A 560 -7.98 -1.66 -49.48
N ASP A 561 -8.61 -0.95 -50.40
CA ASP A 561 -8.40 0.50 -50.56
C ASP A 561 -8.93 1.22 -49.30
N VAL A 562 -8.01 1.91 -48.62
CA VAL A 562 -8.27 2.57 -47.34
C VAL A 562 -9.22 3.75 -47.49
N ASP A 563 -9.21 4.47 -48.62
CA ASP A 563 -10.02 5.66 -48.85
C ASP A 563 -11.40 5.30 -49.42
N ALA A 564 -11.48 4.24 -50.23
CA ALA A 564 -12.76 3.60 -50.55
C ALA A 564 -13.45 3.06 -49.28
N PHE A 565 -12.70 2.38 -48.40
CA PHE A 565 -13.24 1.88 -47.12
C PHE A 565 -13.67 3.01 -46.19
N LYS A 566 -12.89 4.10 -46.03
CA LYS A 566 -13.34 5.30 -45.29
C LYS A 566 -14.65 5.86 -45.86
N SER A 567 -14.74 5.95 -47.18
CA SER A 567 -15.93 6.49 -47.86
C SER A 567 -17.16 5.60 -47.62
N ALA A 568 -16.98 4.28 -47.66
CA ALA A 568 -18.03 3.33 -47.31
C ALA A 568 -18.44 3.42 -45.83
N VAL A 569 -17.49 3.54 -44.89
CA VAL A 569 -17.78 3.74 -43.46
C VAL A 569 -18.58 5.03 -43.24
N ASN A 570 -18.25 6.12 -43.92
CA ASN A 570 -18.96 7.40 -43.82
C ASN A 570 -20.42 7.33 -44.33
N ALA A 571 -20.77 6.32 -45.13
CA ALA A 571 -22.14 6.04 -45.55
C ALA A 571 -22.95 5.19 -44.53
N THR A 572 -22.34 4.83 -43.39
CA THR A 572 -22.97 4.04 -42.30
C THR A 572 -23.04 4.82 -41.00
N PRO A 573 -23.84 4.38 -40.01
CA PRO A 573 -23.78 4.91 -38.64
C PRO A 573 -22.50 4.51 -37.86
N HIS A 574 -21.50 3.88 -38.48
CA HIS A 574 -20.28 3.46 -37.80
C HIS A 574 -19.20 4.56 -37.79
N THR A 575 -18.51 4.69 -36.65
CA THR A 575 -17.33 5.57 -36.57
C THR A 575 -16.10 4.90 -37.18
N TRP A 576 -15.22 5.69 -37.81
CA TRP A 576 -13.95 5.20 -38.37
C TRP A 576 -13.13 4.31 -37.41
N PRO A 577 -12.93 4.65 -36.13
CA PRO A 577 -12.21 3.77 -35.20
C PRO A 577 -12.89 2.41 -34.99
N ALA A 578 -14.23 2.37 -34.95
CA ALA A 578 -14.98 1.12 -34.76
C ALA A 578 -14.88 0.21 -35.99
N ALA A 579 -15.12 0.74 -37.19
CA ALA A 579 -15.02 0.00 -38.44
C ALA A 579 -13.58 -0.49 -38.71
N ARG A 580 -12.56 0.35 -38.49
CA ARG A 580 -11.14 -0.04 -38.59
C ARG A 580 -10.76 -1.13 -37.59
N MET A 581 -11.27 -1.08 -36.36
CA MET A 581 -11.02 -2.12 -35.35
C MET A 581 -11.73 -3.44 -35.68
N ALA A 582 -12.91 -3.40 -36.28
CA ALA A 582 -13.60 -4.57 -36.80
C ALA A 582 -12.82 -5.19 -37.97
N LEU A 583 -12.40 -4.39 -38.95
CA LEU A 583 -11.61 -4.81 -40.11
C LEU A 583 -10.28 -5.47 -39.71
N LEU A 584 -9.56 -4.91 -38.74
CA LEU A 584 -8.30 -5.49 -38.24
C LEU A 584 -8.50 -6.72 -37.34
N ARG A 585 -9.74 -7.11 -37.02
CA ARG A 585 -10.08 -8.26 -36.16
C ARG A 585 -10.95 -9.32 -36.83
N CYS A 586 -11.42 -9.10 -38.07
CA CYS A 586 -12.27 -10.05 -38.79
C CYS A 586 -11.55 -11.31 -39.28
N GLY A 587 -10.24 -11.44 -39.04
CA GLY A 587 -9.41 -12.59 -39.42
C GLY A 587 -9.08 -12.70 -40.92
N ARG A 588 -9.73 -11.90 -41.78
CA ARG A 588 -9.55 -11.89 -43.25
C ARG A 588 -8.57 -10.82 -43.75
N ILE A 589 -7.98 -10.02 -42.86
CA ILE A 589 -7.09 -8.90 -43.20
C ILE A 589 -5.74 -9.02 -42.50
N GLU A 590 -4.67 -9.00 -43.30
CA GLU A 590 -3.30 -8.83 -42.83
C GLU A 590 -2.87 -7.38 -43.03
N SER A 591 -2.40 -6.71 -41.97
CA SER A 591 -1.88 -5.34 -42.08
C SER A 591 -0.35 -5.35 -42.20
N VAL A 592 0.16 -5.03 -43.39
CA VAL A 592 1.59 -5.11 -43.77
C VAL A 592 2.13 -3.69 -43.97
N PRO A 593 3.41 -3.37 -43.66
CA PRO A 593 4.03 -2.10 -44.06
C PRO A 593 3.92 -1.88 -45.57
N ALA A 594 3.58 -0.66 -46.00
CA ALA A 594 3.45 -0.34 -47.43
C ALA A 594 4.80 -0.45 -48.15
N HIS A 595 5.85 0.14 -47.58
CA HIS A 595 7.22 0.10 -48.08
C HIS A 595 8.22 -0.15 -46.93
N GLY A 596 9.13 -1.12 -47.11
CA GLY A 596 10.21 -1.43 -46.16
C GLY A 596 9.71 -1.67 -44.73
N ASN A 597 10.41 -1.10 -43.75
CA ASN A 597 10.05 -1.15 -42.32
C ASN A 597 9.18 0.05 -41.88
N SER A 598 8.37 0.63 -42.77
CA SER A 598 7.50 1.77 -42.42
C SER A 598 6.52 1.40 -41.30
N ARG A 599 6.57 2.13 -40.19
CA ARG A 599 5.63 1.96 -39.06
C ARG A 599 4.31 2.68 -39.27
N ASN A 600 4.29 3.70 -40.14
CA ASN A 600 3.19 4.65 -40.27
C ASN A 600 2.30 4.37 -41.48
N GLU A 601 2.86 3.89 -42.58
CA GLU A 601 2.11 3.51 -43.78
C GLU A 601 1.92 2.00 -43.81
N ARG A 602 0.66 1.55 -43.77
CA ARG A 602 0.30 0.13 -43.75
C ARG A 602 -0.78 -0.17 -44.78
N THR A 603 -0.51 -1.13 -45.63
CA THR A 603 -1.48 -1.71 -46.57
C THR A 603 -2.28 -2.79 -45.85
N TRP A 604 -3.55 -2.95 -46.21
CA TRP A 604 -4.44 -4.00 -45.69
C TRP A 604 -4.65 -5.04 -46.77
N ARG A 605 -3.90 -6.14 -46.69
CA ARG A 605 -3.99 -7.27 -47.62
C ARG A 605 -5.17 -8.16 -47.24
N ILE A 606 -5.97 -8.53 -48.22
CA ILE A 606 -7.05 -9.51 -48.04
C ILE A 606 -6.40 -10.90 -48.08
N ILE A 607 -6.65 -11.70 -47.05
CA ILE A 607 -6.18 -13.09 -46.99
C ILE A 607 -7.13 -13.90 -47.89
N PRO A 608 -6.66 -14.51 -48.99
CA PRO A 608 -7.51 -15.35 -49.82
C PRO A 608 -7.97 -16.54 -49.00
N THR A 609 -9.27 -16.85 -49.06
CA THR A 609 -9.86 -18.02 -48.42
C THR A 609 -9.50 -19.29 -49.18
N THR A 610 -8.26 -19.74 -49.03
CA THR A 610 -7.88 -21.13 -49.33
C THR A 610 -8.59 -22.05 -48.35
N GLU A 611 -9.26 -23.07 -48.89
CA GLU A 611 -10.06 -24.09 -48.21
C GLU A 611 -9.60 -24.38 -46.78
N LYS A 612 -10.43 -23.98 -45.81
CA LYS A 612 -10.24 -24.28 -44.40
C LYS A 612 -11.42 -25.10 -43.88
N ASP A 613 -11.62 -26.23 -44.54
CA ASP A 613 -12.57 -27.27 -44.16
C ASP A 613 -11.84 -28.63 -44.11
N GLU A 614 -10.76 -28.70 -43.32
CA GLU A 614 -10.21 -29.95 -42.80
C GLU A 614 -9.46 -29.72 -41.48
N THR A 615 -10.02 -30.26 -40.39
CA THR A 615 -9.46 -30.39 -39.04
C THR A 615 -9.14 -29.12 -38.22
N ALA A 616 -10.08 -28.69 -37.37
CA ALA A 616 -9.92 -28.56 -35.90
C ALA A 616 -11.14 -27.89 -35.25
#